data_AF-A0A928DTX5-F1
#
_entry.id   AF-A0A928DTX5-F1
#
_cell.length_a   1.000
_cell.length_b   1.000
_cell.length_c   1.000
_cell.angle_alpha   90.00
_cell.angle_beta   90.00
_cell.angle_gamma   90.00
#
_symmetry.space_group_name_H-M   'P 1'
#
loop_
_entity.id
_entity.type
_entity.pdbx_description
1 polymer ?
#
loop_
_entity_poly.entity_id
_entity_poly.type
_entity_poly.pdbx_seq_one_letter_code
_entity_poly.pdbx_strand_id
1 'polypeptide(L)'
;MPADRRDFLKKTALLTLGAALPNVLDSASAKYAGTKPLPDVSWRKLPRWRGFNLLEKFNGRNTRFLEDDFRMISDLGFNFVRLPMDYRMWITDGDWRKFDEKTLREIDEAIAWGEKYGIHTMVNFHRAPGYTVAKPQEEKLVWESEEALDVCALHWRTFAKRYAGIPEKNLSFNLFNEPSNVELAPFMKVHRTLCDAIRAEDPKRLIICDGMSWGTKPTMELAELQVAQATRGYMPMEISHYRASWVGEYLRDMKDPPQWPSVLATGGTIFYPGKAGIREEQKSPTIFRLAPQCGTGLFRIRIRQVSSFARFVAEAVNADGKVTSTLFDREYRPGPGTGDWTEVIHKPEWNCFQNIYHKDETFSVPAGTAAVQLRVTSGDWLSIEEAGFRCDAVPQETVQKISSDWNSPAMEMAFCIQNGRGFWDGLEKRDAKWHWKNYVEPWKQWERFGGVMVGEFGAYNQTPHETVLAWLRDLMSNWKKAGWGWAMWNFRGSLGVMESGRSDVQYVNWHGLKMDRKMMDLLQEF
;
A
#
# COMPACT_ATOMS: atom_id res chain seq x y z
N MET A 1 -52.47 -57.18 26.09
CA MET A 1 -52.06 -56.22 25.04
C MET A 1 -53.09 -55.10 24.99
N PRO A 2 -52.74 -53.82 24.81
CA PRO A 2 -51.52 -53.09 25.19
C PRO A 2 -51.84 -51.88 26.12
N ALA A 3 -50.79 -51.17 26.52
CA ALA A 3 -50.68 -50.17 27.59
C ALA A 3 -50.97 -48.72 27.17
N ASP A 4 -51.15 -47.84 28.16
CA ASP A 4 -50.50 -46.51 28.21
C ASP A 4 -50.60 -46.00 29.67
N ARG A 5 -49.59 -45.85 30.54
CA ARG A 5 -48.13 -45.64 30.51
C ARG A 5 -47.60 -44.23 30.18
N ARG A 6 -48.43 -43.18 30.31
CA ARG A 6 -47.95 -41.79 30.12
C ARG A 6 -48.35 -40.68 31.10
N ASP A 7 -49.03 -40.93 32.23
CA ASP A 7 -49.50 -39.77 33.05
C ASP A 7 -49.33 -39.84 34.57
N PHE A 8 -48.48 -40.74 35.10
CA PHE A 8 -48.39 -40.95 36.57
C PHE A 8 -47.04 -40.61 37.24
N LEU A 9 -46.09 -39.94 36.58
CA LEU A 9 -44.84 -39.52 37.23
C LEU A 9 -44.50 -38.04 36.97
N LYS A 10 -45.50 -37.18 37.17
CA LYS A 10 -45.28 -35.79 37.58
C LYS A 10 -45.33 -35.75 39.10
N LYS A 11 -44.27 -35.20 39.72
CA LYS A 11 -44.04 -34.93 41.16
C LYS A 11 -43.24 -36.02 41.88
N THR A 12 -41.92 -35.84 42.00
CA THR A 12 -41.20 -35.38 43.23
C THR A 12 -39.72 -35.83 43.17
N ALA A 13 -38.81 -34.89 43.50
CA ALA A 13 -37.35 -35.03 43.73
C ALA A 13 -36.48 -35.32 42.49
N LEU A 14 -35.35 -34.63 42.24
CA LEU A 14 -34.28 -34.29 43.17
C LEU A 14 -33.66 -32.91 42.89
N LEU A 15 -33.23 -32.24 43.98
CA LEU A 15 -32.22 -31.20 43.97
C LEU A 15 -30.91 -31.72 43.34
N THR A 16 -30.36 -30.96 42.41
CA THR A 16 -28.91 -30.92 42.16
C THR A 16 -28.48 -29.46 42.03
N LEU A 17 -27.66 -29.02 42.98
CA LEU A 17 -26.90 -27.77 42.88
C LEU A 17 -25.99 -27.84 41.64
N GLY A 18 -26.24 -26.98 40.67
CA GLY A 18 -25.27 -26.60 39.64
C GLY A 18 -25.25 -25.08 39.61
N ALA A 19 -24.16 -24.48 40.07
CA ALA A 19 -23.95 -23.04 40.02
C ALA A 19 -23.97 -22.56 38.56
N ALA A 20 -25.10 -22.00 38.11
CA ALA A 20 -25.17 -21.27 36.86
C ALA A 20 -24.51 -19.91 37.08
N LEU A 21 -23.31 -19.75 36.52
CA LEU A 21 -22.71 -18.43 36.28
C LEU A 21 -23.70 -17.60 35.47
N PRO A 22 -24.04 -16.36 35.87
CA PRO A 22 -24.92 -15.52 35.07
C PRO A 22 -24.25 -15.23 33.73
N ASN A 23 -24.99 -15.40 32.64
CA ASN A 23 -24.63 -14.91 31.31
C ASN A 23 -24.27 -13.42 31.40
N VAL A 24 -22.97 -13.12 31.28
CA VAL A 24 -22.42 -11.75 31.26
C VAL A 24 -22.96 -10.94 30.06
N LEU A 25 -23.61 -11.60 29.10
CA LEU A 25 -24.17 -10.97 27.89
C LEU A 25 -25.49 -10.22 28.12
N ASP A 26 -26.29 -10.54 29.14
CA ASP A 26 -27.65 -9.99 29.27
C ASP A 26 -27.72 -8.60 29.94
N SER A 27 -26.65 -8.15 30.59
CA SER A 27 -26.63 -6.86 31.31
C SER A 27 -25.92 -5.72 30.56
N ALA A 28 -25.26 -6.01 29.45
CA ALA A 28 -24.54 -5.02 28.63
C ALA A 28 -25.43 -4.35 27.55
N SER A 29 -26.58 -4.93 27.23
CA SER A 29 -27.45 -4.51 26.12
C SER A 29 -28.28 -3.25 26.40
N ALA A 30 -28.45 -2.85 27.67
CA ALA A 30 -29.42 -1.82 28.04
C ALA A 30 -28.88 -0.37 28.07
N LYS A 31 -27.57 -0.12 27.85
CA LYS A 31 -26.97 1.24 27.96
C LYS A 31 -26.44 1.86 26.66
N TYR A 32 -26.47 1.15 25.53
CA TYR A 32 -25.95 1.64 24.25
C TYR A 32 -27.04 1.69 23.16
N ALA A 33 -28.20 2.26 23.50
CA ALA A 33 -29.37 2.42 22.62
C ALA A 33 -29.15 3.37 21.40
N GLY A 34 -27.91 3.62 20.99
CA GLY A 34 -27.54 4.49 19.86
C GLY A 34 -26.58 3.85 18.85
N THR A 35 -26.12 2.61 19.04
CA THR A 35 -25.24 1.95 18.06
C THR A 35 -26.06 1.54 16.83
N LYS A 36 -25.66 2.05 15.65
CA LYS A 36 -26.30 1.65 14.40
C LYS A 36 -26.04 0.16 14.17
N PRO A 37 -27.06 -0.64 13.82
CA PRO A 37 -26.85 -2.04 13.51
C PRO A 37 -25.86 -2.17 12.35
N LEU A 38 -24.89 -3.09 12.50
CA LEU A 38 -23.93 -3.38 11.44
C LEU A 38 -24.67 -3.90 10.20
N PRO A 39 -24.27 -3.45 8.99
CA PRO A 39 -24.90 -3.89 7.75
C PRO A 39 -24.67 -5.38 7.51
N ASP A 40 -25.62 -6.02 6.83
CA ASP A 40 -25.44 -7.39 6.37
C ASP A 40 -24.23 -7.50 5.42
N VAL A 41 -23.55 -8.64 5.47
CA VAL A 41 -22.33 -8.89 4.70
C VAL A 41 -22.35 -10.27 4.08
N SER A 42 -21.63 -10.41 2.97
CA SER A 42 -21.19 -11.71 2.45
C SER A 42 -19.82 -11.54 1.81
N TRP A 43 -19.14 -12.65 1.55
CA TRP A 43 -17.88 -12.66 0.81
C TRP A 43 -18.01 -12.06 -0.61
N ARG A 44 -19.23 -12.04 -1.20
CA ARG A 44 -19.50 -11.42 -2.51
C ARG A 44 -19.56 -9.91 -2.47
N LYS A 45 -19.97 -9.33 -1.34
CA LYS A 45 -20.20 -7.89 -1.20
C LYS A 45 -19.92 -7.46 0.23
N LEU A 46 -18.79 -6.79 0.39
CA LEU A 46 -18.43 -6.15 1.64
C LEU A 46 -19.15 -4.81 1.78
N PRO A 47 -19.67 -4.46 2.97
CA PRO A 47 -20.09 -3.10 3.28
C PRO A 47 -18.94 -2.11 3.17
N ARG A 48 -19.27 -0.82 3.13
CA ARG A 48 -18.28 0.25 3.31
C ARG A 48 -17.88 0.37 4.78
N TRP A 49 -17.14 -0.63 5.25
CA TRP A 49 -16.47 -0.60 6.53
C TRP A 49 -15.44 0.52 6.57
N ARG A 50 -15.47 1.35 7.61
CA ARG A 50 -14.53 2.46 7.77
C ARG A 50 -14.02 2.46 9.18
N GLY A 51 -12.71 2.49 9.34
CA GLY A 51 -12.08 2.59 10.66
C GLY A 51 -10.59 2.34 10.62
N PHE A 52 -10.09 1.51 11.54
CA PHE A 52 -8.66 1.52 11.88
C PHE A 52 -8.09 0.13 12.15
N ASN A 53 -6.78 0.00 12.04
CA ASN A 53 -6.03 -1.14 12.58
C ASN A 53 -5.59 -0.82 14.02
N LEU A 54 -5.72 -1.80 14.92
CA LEU A 54 -5.30 -1.71 16.33
C LEU A 54 -4.12 -2.68 16.56
N LEU A 55 -3.01 -2.18 17.10
CA LEU A 55 -1.67 -2.80 16.99
C LEU A 55 -1.16 -3.40 18.32
N GLU A 56 -2.02 -3.62 19.30
CA GLU A 56 -1.62 -4.03 20.64
C GLU A 56 -0.98 -5.44 20.69
N LYS A 57 -1.24 -6.28 19.68
CA LYS A 57 -0.66 -7.62 19.50
C LYS A 57 0.27 -7.72 18.27
N PHE A 58 0.76 -6.60 17.75
CA PHE A 58 1.50 -6.53 16.47
C PHE A 58 3.02 -6.60 16.65
N ASN A 59 3.69 -7.38 15.81
CA ASN A 59 5.15 -7.42 15.64
C ASN A 59 5.94 -7.50 16.96
N GLY A 60 5.61 -8.49 17.79
CA GLY A 60 6.24 -8.72 19.10
C GLY A 60 5.68 -7.86 20.25
N ARG A 61 4.79 -6.90 20.00
CA ARG A 61 4.05 -6.21 21.06
C ARG A 61 2.97 -7.15 21.61
N ASN A 62 2.89 -7.26 22.94
CA ASN A 62 1.89 -8.08 23.64
C ASN A 62 1.11 -7.28 24.70
N THR A 63 0.54 -6.13 24.33
CA THR A 63 -0.34 -5.36 25.22
C THR A 63 -1.80 -5.78 25.03
N ARG A 64 -2.67 -5.47 25.99
CA ARG A 64 -4.13 -5.64 25.84
C ARG A 64 -4.67 -4.56 24.90
N PHE A 65 -5.66 -4.91 24.08
CA PHE A 65 -6.47 -3.93 23.35
C PHE A 65 -7.17 -2.99 24.35
N LEU A 66 -7.47 -1.78 23.91
CA LEU A 66 -8.09 -0.76 24.75
C LEU A 66 -9.56 -0.61 24.39
N GLU A 67 -10.46 -0.89 25.34
CA GLU A 67 -11.90 -0.70 25.14
C GLU A 67 -12.24 0.73 24.70
N ASP A 68 -11.51 1.71 25.24
CA ASP A 68 -11.73 3.13 24.96
C ASP A 68 -11.48 3.49 23.49
N ASP A 69 -10.63 2.73 22.78
CA ASP A 69 -10.45 2.90 21.33
C ASP A 69 -11.70 2.47 20.57
N PHE A 70 -12.33 1.36 20.93
CA PHE A 70 -13.59 0.94 20.31
C PHE A 70 -14.71 1.95 20.57
N ARG A 71 -14.81 2.45 21.81
CA ARG A 71 -15.77 3.51 22.15
C ARG A 71 -15.54 4.77 21.31
N MET A 72 -14.31 5.30 21.27
CA MET A 72 -14.02 6.51 20.52
C MET A 72 -14.21 6.34 19.01
N ILE A 73 -13.79 5.20 18.44
CA ILE A 73 -14.00 4.88 17.02
C ILE A 73 -15.50 4.90 16.69
N SER A 74 -16.33 4.32 17.55
CA SER A 74 -17.80 4.34 17.42
C SER A 74 -18.37 5.76 17.56
N ASP A 75 -17.96 6.51 18.59
CA ASP A 75 -18.38 7.91 18.84
C ASP A 75 -18.06 8.82 17.65
N LEU A 76 -16.95 8.55 16.95
CA LEU A 76 -16.52 9.27 15.74
C LEU A 76 -17.26 8.82 14.47
N GLY A 77 -18.15 7.83 14.55
CA GLY A 77 -19.00 7.38 13.44
C GLY A 77 -18.38 6.30 12.54
N PHE A 78 -17.29 5.67 12.99
CA PHE A 78 -16.65 4.54 12.32
C PHE A 78 -17.21 3.21 12.82
N ASN A 79 -17.07 2.14 12.03
CA ASN A 79 -17.77 0.87 12.26
C ASN A 79 -16.89 -0.36 11.99
N PHE A 80 -15.57 -0.19 11.95
CA PHE A 80 -14.65 -1.27 11.62
C PHE A 80 -13.33 -1.17 12.38
N VAL A 81 -12.84 -2.31 12.85
CA VAL A 81 -11.45 -2.46 13.28
C VAL A 81 -10.82 -3.71 12.69
N ARG A 82 -9.55 -3.62 12.34
CA ARG A 82 -8.70 -4.78 11.99
C ARG A 82 -7.66 -4.99 13.09
N LEU A 83 -7.46 -6.24 13.50
CA LEU A 83 -6.51 -6.64 14.52
C LEU A 83 -5.37 -7.43 13.86
N PRO A 84 -4.33 -6.76 13.32
CA PRO A 84 -3.12 -7.43 12.85
C PRO A 84 -2.32 -7.96 14.03
N MET A 85 -2.23 -9.29 14.17
CA MET A 85 -1.61 -9.91 15.33
C MET A 85 -0.46 -10.85 14.97
N ASP A 86 0.43 -11.05 15.92
CA ASP A 86 1.58 -11.94 15.85
C ASP A 86 1.31 -13.23 16.63
N TYR A 87 1.33 -14.39 15.95
CA TYR A 87 0.99 -15.66 16.60
C TYR A 87 1.81 -16.01 17.81
N ARG A 88 3.03 -15.48 17.89
CA ARG A 88 3.93 -15.71 19.02
C ARG A 88 3.38 -15.14 20.33
N MET A 89 2.38 -14.25 20.26
CA MET A 89 1.77 -13.65 21.45
C MET A 89 0.86 -14.62 22.20
N TRP A 90 0.26 -15.59 21.51
CA TRP A 90 -0.70 -16.54 22.09
C TRP A 90 -0.21 -17.98 22.08
N ILE A 91 1.10 -18.20 21.99
CA ILE A 91 1.72 -19.52 22.20
C ILE A 91 2.58 -19.53 23.47
N THR A 92 2.78 -20.71 24.05
CA THR A 92 3.60 -20.87 25.26
C THR A 92 4.99 -21.43 24.91
N ASP A 93 6.04 -20.84 25.46
CA ASP A 93 7.44 -21.34 25.39
C ASP A 93 7.95 -21.62 23.97
N GLY A 94 7.43 -20.90 22.96
CA GLY A 94 7.79 -21.09 21.55
C GLY A 94 7.23 -22.37 20.92
N ASP A 95 6.39 -23.13 21.63
CA ASP A 95 5.72 -24.31 21.10
C ASP A 95 4.49 -23.88 20.28
N TRP A 96 4.59 -23.98 18.96
CA TRP A 96 3.53 -23.51 18.05
C TRP A 96 2.21 -24.30 18.17
N ARG A 97 2.17 -25.38 18.97
CA ARG A 97 0.94 -26.17 19.18
C ARG A 97 0.30 -25.97 20.56
N LYS A 98 0.94 -25.19 21.44
CA LYS A 98 0.40 -24.88 22.77
C LYS A 98 -0.01 -23.43 22.87
N PHE A 99 -1.28 -23.21 23.19
CA PHE A 99 -1.89 -21.90 23.22
C PHE A 99 -1.90 -21.29 24.62
N ASP A 100 -1.54 -20.02 24.73
CA ASP A 100 -1.72 -19.22 25.94
C ASP A 100 -3.16 -18.71 26.02
N GLU A 101 -3.96 -19.43 26.80
CA GLU A 101 -5.36 -19.10 27.04
C GLU A 101 -5.56 -17.72 27.69
N LYS A 102 -4.57 -17.19 28.43
CA LYS A 102 -4.66 -15.83 28.96
C LYS A 102 -4.67 -14.82 27.82
N THR A 103 -3.72 -14.90 26.89
CA THR A 103 -3.66 -13.99 25.75
C THR A 103 -4.86 -14.17 24.81
N LEU A 104 -5.35 -15.41 24.61
CA LEU A 104 -6.57 -15.63 23.83
C LEU A 104 -7.80 -14.92 24.43
N ARG A 105 -7.95 -14.90 25.76
CA ARG A 105 -9.03 -14.13 26.42
C ARG A 105 -8.94 -12.62 26.19
N GLU A 106 -7.75 -12.06 26.07
CA GLU A 106 -7.58 -10.65 25.74
C GLU A 106 -8.03 -10.33 24.30
N ILE A 107 -8.01 -11.32 23.39
CA ILE A 107 -8.56 -11.20 22.03
C ILE A 107 -10.10 -11.33 22.07
N ASP A 108 -10.64 -12.21 22.91
CA ASP A 108 -12.10 -12.31 23.12
C ASP A 108 -12.71 -10.97 23.51
N GLU A 109 -12.05 -10.27 24.43
CA GLU A 109 -12.49 -8.94 24.91
C GLU A 109 -12.56 -7.92 23.77
N ALA A 110 -11.54 -7.89 22.89
CA ALA A 110 -11.53 -7.01 21.73
C ALA A 110 -12.69 -7.31 20.77
N ILE A 111 -12.98 -8.59 20.51
CA ILE A 111 -14.10 -9.00 19.65
C ILE A 111 -15.44 -8.63 20.31
N ALA A 112 -15.57 -8.84 21.62
CA ALA A 112 -16.77 -8.48 22.38
C ALA A 112 -17.01 -6.96 22.39
N TRP A 113 -15.95 -6.14 22.46
CA TRP A 113 -16.07 -4.69 22.32
C TRP A 113 -16.49 -4.28 20.91
N GLY A 114 -16.01 -4.97 19.88
CA GLY A 114 -16.51 -4.81 18.51
C GLY A 114 -18.04 -4.89 18.47
N GLU A 115 -18.60 -5.99 18.99
CA GLU A 115 -20.06 -6.16 19.09
C GLU A 115 -20.73 -5.07 19.94
N LYS A 116 -20.20 -4.81 21.14
CA LYS A 116 -20.74 -3.81 22.08
C LYS A 116 -20.88 -2.42 21.46
N TYR A 117 -19.90 -2.00 20.66
CA TYR A 117 -19.83 -0.65 20.08
C TYR A 117 -20.31 -0.57 18.62
N GLY A 118 -20.89 -1.65 18.07
CA GLY A 118 -21.40 -1.66 16.69
C GLY A 118 -20.28 -1.57 15.64
N ILE A 119 -19.15 -2.24 15.91
CA ILE A 119 -17.94 -2.26 15.10
C ILE A 119 -17.67 -3.68 14.61
N HIS A 120 -17.56 -3.86 13.30
CA HIS A 120 -17.08 -5.11 12.72
C HIS A 120 -15.60 -5.30 13.08
N THR A 121 -15.26 -6.46 13.63
CA THR A 121 -13.88 -6.82 13.98
C THR A 121 -13.31 -7.81 12.98
N MET A 122 -12.19 -7.48 12.35
CA MET A 122 -11.46 -8.38 11.47
C MET A 122 -10.18 -8.87 12.15
N VAL A 123 -10.12 -10.16 12.47
CA VAL A 123 -8.91 -10.80 13.02
C VAL A 123 -7.94 -11.11 11.89
N ASN A 124 -6.69 -10.68 12.02
CA ASN A 124 -5.64 -10.98 11.04
C ASN A 124 -4.41 -11.60 11.70
N PHE A 125 -3.83 -12.61 11.05
CA PHE A 125 -2.50 -13.07 11.38
C PHE A 125 -1.47 -12.32 10.52
N HIS A 126 -0.89 -11.27 11.10
CA HIS A 126 0.16 -10.48 10.47
C HIS A 126 1.50 -11.22 10.46
N ARG A 127 1.77 -11.93 11.55
CA ARG A 127 2.73 -13.03 11.58
C ARG A 127 1.94 -14.27 11.94
N ALA A 128 1.86 -15.19 10.99
CA ALA A 128 1.28 -16.51 11.17
C ALA A 128 2.41 -17.54 11.35
N PRO A 129 2.13 -18.73 11.91
CA PRO A 129 3.09 -19.83 11.85
C PRO A 129 3.54 -20.03 10.40
N GLY A 130 4.82 -19.80 10.14
CA GLY A 130 5.46 -19.93 8.84
C GLY A 130 5.23 -18.83 7.80
N TYR A 131 4.67 -17.67 8.14
CA TYR A 131 4.72 -16.51 7.25
C TYR A 131 4.65 -15.15 7.95
N THR A 132 5.44 -14.19 7.46
CA THR A 132 5.26 -12.76 7.72
C THR A 132 5.99 -11.90 6.69
N VAL A 133 5.55 -10.63 6.55
CA VAL A 133 6.31 -9.58 5.87
C VAL A 133 7.32 -8.87 6.78
N ALA A 134 7.15 -9.01 8.10
CA ALA A 134 8.05 -8.40 9.09
C ALA A 134 9.38 -9.17 9.19
N LYS A 135 10.41 -8.51 9.73
CA LYS A 135 11.72 -9.13 9.98
C LYS A 135 11.87 -9.53 11.47
N PRO A 136 12.62 -10.60 11.79
CA PRO A 136 13.14 -11.62 10.86
C PRO A 136 12.01 -12.47 10.25
N GLN A 137 12.31 -13.14 9.14
CA GLN A 137 11.40 -14.13 8.53
C GLN A 137 11.23 -15.35 9.44
N GLU A 138 10.17 -16.14 9.20
CA GLU A 138 10.00 -17.43 9.84
C GLU A 138 11.01 -18.45 9.31
N GLU A 139 11.45 -19.37 10.16
CA GLU A 139 12.42 -20.41 9.79
C GLU A 139 11.85 -21.42 8.78
N LYS A 140 10.56 -21.77 8.92
CA LYS A 140 9.84 -22.67 8.01
C LYS A 140 8.74 -21.89 7.31
N LEU A 141 8.71 -21.89 5.99
CA LEU A 141 7.70 -21.16 5.23
C LEU A 141 6.47 -22.04 4.95
N VAL A 142 5.26 -21.52 5.17
CA VAL A 142 3.98 -22.22 4.88
C VAL A 142 3.84 -22.65 3.42
N TRP A 143 4.55 -21.97 2.51
CA TRP A 143 4.54 -22.25 1.08
C TRP A 143 5.26 -23.56 0.72
N GLU A 144 6.17 -24.02 1.60
CA GLU A 144 7.11 -25.10 1.31
C GLU A 144 7.05 -26.22 2.37
N SER A 145 6.63 -25.90 3.60
CA SER A 145 6.62 -26.83 4.73
C SER A 145 5.21 -27.27 5.10
N GLU A 146 4.94 -28.57 4.91
CA GLU A 146 3.67 -29.20 5.37
C GLU A 146 3.46 -29.04 6.88
N GLU A 147 4.54 -29.09 7.67
CA GLU A 147 4.47 -28.89 9.12
C GLU A 147 4.05 -27.46 9.47
N ALA A 148 4.63 -26.45 8.80
CA ALA A 148 4.23 -25.06 9.02
C ALA A 148 2.78 -24.83 8.60
N LEU A 149 2.34 -25.43 7.47
CA LEU A 149 0.96 -25.37 7.00
C LEU A 149 -0.01 -26.04 7.99
N ASP A 150 0.32 -27.24 8.50
CA ASP A 150 -0.50 -27.95 9.49
C ASP A 150 -0.69 -27.11 10.77
N VAL A 151 0.39 -26.49 11.27
CA VAL A 151 0.31 -25.61 12.44
C VAL A 151 -0.49 -24.36 12.13
N CYS A 152 -0.28 -23.73 10.98
CA CYS A 152 -1.06 -22.57 10.59
C CYS A 152 -2.56 -22.91 10.52
N ALA A 153 -2.91 -24.08 9.97
CA ALA A 153 -4.27 -24.60 9.97
C ALA A 153 -4.79 -24.90 11.38
N LEU A 154 -3.95 -25.43 12.28
CA LEU A 154 -4.30 -25.60 13.70
C LEU A 154 -4.67 -24.26 14.35
N HIS A 155 -3.90 -23.20 14.13
CA HIS A 155 -4.19 -21.87 14.67
C HIS A 155 -5.55 -21.35 14.16
N TRP A 156 -5.79 -21.43 12.85
CA TRP A 156 -7.06 -20.99 12.28
C TRP A 156 -8.25 -21.84 12.74
N ARG A 157 -8.10 -23.16 12.92
CA ARG A 157 -9.12 -24.02 13.55
C ARG A 157 -9.42 -23.59 14.98
N THR A 158 -8.40 -23.31 15.78
CA THR A 158 -8.57 -22.84 17.16
C THR A 158 -9.41 -21.56 17.21
N PHE A 159 -9.11 -20.58 16.35
CA PHE A 159 -9.88 -19.34 16.25
C PHE A 159 -11.29 -19.57 15.72
N ALA A 160 -11.45 -20.38 14.66
CA ALA A 160 -12.75 -20.70 14.09
C ALA A 160 -13.68 -21.39 15.10
N LYS A 161 -13.15 -22.37 15.84
CA LYS A 161 -13.89 -23.07 16.89
C LYS A 161 -14.23 -22.15 18.07
N ARG A 162 -13.28 -21.33 18.52
CA ARG A 162 -13.47 -20.41 19.65
C ARG A 162 -14.55 -19.36 19.37
N TYR A 163 -14.62 -18.88 18.13
CA TYR A 163 -15.55 -17.82 17.71
C TYR A 163 -16.73 -18.33 16.88
N ALA A 164 -16.94 -19.65 16.83
CA ALA A 164 -18.03 -20.26 16.09
C ALA A 164 -19.38 -19.69 16.55
N GLY A 165 -20.22 -19.33 15.59
CA GLY A 165 -21.55 -18.77 15.85
C GLY A 165 -21.59 -17.24 16.02
N ILE A 166 -20.45 -16.55 16.16
CA ILE A 166 -20.43 -15.07 16.07
C ILE A 166 -20.79 -14.68 14.63
N PRO A 167 -21.84 -13.87 14.40
CA PRO A 167 -22.30 -13.53 13.05
C PRO A 167 -21.21 -12.91 12.17
N GLU A 168 -21.25 -13.22 10.87
CA GLU A 168 -20.33 -12.71 9.86
C GLU A 168 -20.29 -11.17 9.76
N LYS A 169 -21.41 -10.50 10.08
CA LYS A 169 -21.46 -9.03 10.15
C LYS A 169 -20.64 -8.45 11.32
N ASN A 170 -20.38 -9.23 12.38
CA ASN A 170 -19.62 -8.80 13.55
C ASN A 170 -18.14 -9.19 13.46
N LEU A 171 -17.83 -10.34 12.86
CA LEU A 171 -16.47 -10.91 12.86
C LEU A 171 -16.09 -11.53 11.52
N SER A 172 -14.87 -11.25 11.08
CA SER A 172 -14.27 -11.90 9.91
C SER A 172 -12.80 -12.24 10.14
N PHE A 173 -12.28 -13.16 9.32
CA PHE A 173 -10.89 -13.62 9.38
C PHE A 173 -10.12 -13.21 8.13
N ASN A 174 -8.98 -12.54 8.33
CA ASN A 174 -8.05 -12.16 7.28
C ASN A 174 -6.78 -13.02 7.37
N LEU A 175 -6.66 -14.00 6.46
CA LEU A 175 -5.78 -15.17 6.65
C LEU A 175 -4.29 -14.83 6.85
N PHE A 176 -3.75 -14.03 5.94
CA PHE A 176 -2.37 -13.57 6.00
C PHE A 176 -2.31 -12.10 5.67
N ASN A 177 -1.38 -11.39 6.31
CA ASN A 177 -1.03 -10.05 5.90
C ASN A 177 -0.07 -10.06 4.70
N GLU A 178 -0.48 -9.40 3.61
CA GLU A 178 0.38 -9.01 2.49
C GLU A 178 1.29 -10.12 1.91
N PRO A 179 0.74 -11.25 1.41
CA PRO A 179 1.54 -12.25 0.72
C PRO A 179 2.48 -11.63 -0.32
N SER A 180 3.76 -11.99 -0.24
CA SER A 180 4.81 -11.54 -1.16
C SER A 180 4.66 -12.21 -2.53
N ASN A 181 5.66 -12.08 -3.39
CA ASN A 181 5.70 -12.83 -4.65
C ASN A 181 5.97 -14.31 -4.36
N VAL A 182 4.91 -15.09 -4.23
CA VAL A 182 4.90 -16.56 -4.09
C VAL A 182 4.35 -17.15 -5.38
N GLU A 183 4.80 -18.34 -5.76
CA GLU A 183 4.21 -19.06 -6.88
C GLU A 183 2.72 -19.36 -6.63
N LEU A 184 1.91 -19.27 -7.70
CA LEU A 184 0.44 -19.36 -7.60
C LEU A 184 -0.04 -20.69 -7.04
N ALA A 185 0.60 -21.81 -7.40
CA ALA A 185 0.18 -23.14 -6.97
C ALA A 185 0.36 -23.35 -5.44
N PRO A 186 1.54 -23.10 -4.84
CA PRO A 186 1.69 -23.09 -3.38
C PRO A 186 0.74 -22.11 -2.69
N PHE A 187 0.58 -20.90 -3.24
CA PHE A 187 -0.34 -19.90 -2.71
C PHE A 187 -1.76 -20.44 -2.61
N MET A 188 -2.30 -21.02 -3.69
CA MET A 188 -3.66 -21.57 -3.73
C MET A 188 -3.84 -22.78 -2.82
N LYS A 189 -2.84 -23.67 -2.75
CA LYS A 189 -2.85 -24.82 -1.84
C LYS A 189 -3.03 -24.35 -0.39
N VAL A 190 -2.17 -23.44 0.06
CA VAL A 190 -2.21 -22.92 1.43
C VAL A 190 -3.56 -22.27 1.72
N HIS A 191 -4.03 -21.35 0.86
CA HIS A 191 -5.30 -20.64 1.10
C HIS A 191 -6.50 -21.58 1.15
N ARG A 192 -6.54 -22.60 0.27
CA ARG A 192 -7.59 -23.62 0.30
C ARG A 192 -7.57 -24.41 1.61
N THR A 193 -6.41 -24.93 2.00
CA THR A 193 -6.27 -25.69 3.25
C THR A 193 -6.74 -24.89 4.46
N LEU A 194 -6.40 -23.60 4.54
CA LEU A 194 -6.85 -22.75 5.65
C LEU A 194 -8.35 -22.44 5.59
N CYS A 195 -8.90 -22.17 4.41
CA CYS A 195 -10.35 -21.96 4.24
C CYS A 195 -11.15 -23.19 4.66
N ASP A 196 -10.72 -24.38 4.24
CA ASP A 196 -11.36 -25.65 4.58
C ASP A 196 -11.27 -25.91 6.10
N ALA A 197 -10.11 -25.64 6.69
CA ALA A 197 -9.89 -25.79 8.14
C ALA A 197 -10.81 -24.86 8.97
N ILE A 198 -11.00 -23.61 8.54
CA ILE A 198 -11.91 -22.66 9.18
C ILE A 198 -13.37 -23.12 9.02
N ARG A 199 -13.78 -23.45 7.79
CA ARG A 199 -15.19 -23.78 7.49
C ARG A 199 -15.63 -25.14 8.01
N ALA A 200 -14.69 -26.04 8.31
CA ALA A 200 -14.98 -27.26 9.04
C ALA A 200 -15.51 -26.98 10.48
N GLU A 201 -15.04 -25.90 11.11
CA GLU A 201 -15.47 -25.48 12.46
C GLU A 201 -16.63 -24.46 12.40
N ASP A 202 -16.61 -23.53 11.43
CA ASP A 202 -17.63 -22.51 11.23
C ASP A 202 -17.91 -22.28 9.73
N PRO A 203 -18.91 -22.99 9.14
CA PRO A 203 -19.20 -22.92 7.71
C PRO A 203 -19.61 -21.54 7.20
N LYS A 204 -20.04 -20.64 8.08
CA LYS A 204 -20.50 -19.28 7.73
C LYS A 204 -19.44 -18.21 7.93
N ARG A 205 -18.26 -18.55 8.47
CA ARG A 205 -17.23 -17.55 8.74
C ARG A 205 -16.83 -16.81 7.47
N LEU A 206 -16.96 -15.49 7.51
CA LEU A 206 -16.46 -14.60 6.46
C LEU A 206 -14.93 -14.59 6.47
N ILE A 207 -14.34 -14.87 5.32
CA ILE A 207 -12.89 -14.92 5.10
C ILE A 207 -12.49 -13.86 4.07
N ILE A 208 -11.42 -13.12 4.39
CA ILE A 208 -10.80 -12.10 3.56
C ILE A 208 -9.35 -12.52 3.28
N CYS A 209 -8.94 -12.51 2.01
CA CYS A 209 -7.56 -12.76 1.63
C CYS A 209 -6.92 -11.47 1.14
N ASP A 210 -5.71 -11.18 1.60
CA ASP A 210 -4.94 -10.09 1.02
C ASP A 210 -4.48 -10.46 -0.39
N GLY A 211 -4.40 -9.46 -1.27
CA GLY A 211 -3.82 -9.65 -2.60
C GLY A 211 -2.35 -10.07 -2.55
N MET A 212 -1.89 -10.67 -3.65
CA MET A 212 -0.46 -10.94 -3.85
C MET A 212 0.31 -9.63 -4.06
N SER A 213 1.65 -9.76 -4.06
CA SER A 213 2.56 -8.63 -4.20
C SER A 213 2.29 -7.56 -3.14
N TRP A 214 2.24 -7.99 -1.88
CA TRP A 214 1.97 -7.14 -0.72
C TRP A 214 0.61 -6.43 -0.80
N GLY A 215 -0.44 -7.14 -1.23
CA GLY A 215 -1.80 -6.61 -1.30
C GLY A 215 -2.06 -5.67 -2.48
N THR A 216 -1.15 -5.53 -3.44
CA THR A 216 -1.35 -4.63 -4.59
C THR A 216 -1.96 -5.33 -5.81
N LYS A 217 -1.88 -6.66 -5.89
CA LYS A 217 -2.37 -7.44 -7.02
C LYS A 217 -3.56 -8.34 -6.61
N PRO A 218 -4.72 -8.23 -7.28
CA PRO A 218 -5.83 -9.16 -7.04
C PRO A 218 -5.47 -10.56 -7.54
N THR A 219 -5.93 -11.59 -6.82
CA THR A 219 -5.71 -13.00 -7.21
C THR A 219 -7.02 -13.63 -7.65
N MET A 220 -7.23 -13.78 -8.97
CA MET A 220 -8.53 -14.20 -9.52
C MET A 220 -8.87 -15.66 -9.16
N GLU A 221 -7.86 -16.49 -8.97
CA GLU A 221 -7.96 -17.91 -8.66
C GLU A 221 -8.63 -18.16 -7.29
N LEU A 222 -8.54 -17.20 -6.37
CA LEU A 222 -9.25 -17.27 -5.07
C LEU A 222 -10.79 -17.29 -5.22
N ALA A 223 -11.33 -17.03 -6.41
CA ALA A 223 -12.77 -17.03 -6.66
C ALA A 223 -13.42 -18.37 -6.28
N GLU A 224 -12.71 -19.49 -6.47
CA GLU A 224 -13.20 -20.83 -6.13
C GLU A 224 -13.37 -21.03 -4.61
N LEU A 225 -12.68 -20.23 -3.79
CA LEU A 225 -12.71 -20.32 -2.34
C LEU A 225 -13.81 -19.48 -1.71
N GLN A 226 -14.60 -18.73 -2.48
CA GLN A 226 -15.71 -17.91 -1.95
C GLN A 226 -15.25 -16.96 -0.84
N VAL A 227 -14.19 -16.20 -1.09
CA VAL A 227 -13.61 -15.23 -0.16
C VAL A 227 -13.81 -13.81 -0.70
N ALA A 228 -13.71 -12.81 0.18
CA ALA A 228 -13.47 -11.43 -0.26
C ALA A 228 -11.97 -11.17 -0.30
N GLN A 229 -11.54 -10.04 -0.89
CA GLN A 229 -10.13 -9.65 -0.88
C GLN A 229 -9.90 -8.25 -0.32
N ALA A 230 -8.72 -8.06 0.28
CA ALA A 230 -8.24 -6.77 0.75
C ALA A 230 -7.04 -6.28 -0.07
N THR A 231 -7.15 -5.05 -0.56
CA THR A 231 -6.06 -4.31 -1.19
C THR A 231 -5.35 -3.37 -0.19
N ARG A 232 -4.43 -2.53 -0.67
CA ARG A 232 -3.65 -1.56 0.09
C ARG A 232 -3.71 -0.15 -0.51
N GLY A 233 -3.61 0.85 0.36
CA GLY A 233 -3.62 2.26 0.00
C GLY A 233 -2.31 2.97 0.35
N TYR A 234 -1.16 2.33 0.10
CA TYR A 234 0.16 2.93 0.39
C TYR A 234 0.84 3.56 -0.83
N MET A 235 0.27 3.46 -2.03
CA MET A 235 0.94 3.96 -3.23
C MET A 235 0.64 5.45 -3.49
N PRO A 236 1.63 6.26 -3.89
CA PRO A 236 3.06 5.91 -4.02
C PRO A 236 3.78 5.85 -2.66
N MET A 237 4.75 4.93 -2.53
CA MET A 237 5.49 4.71 -1.27
C MET A 237 6.31 5.92 -0.84
N GLU A 238 6.71 6.78 -1.77
CA GLU A 238 7.38 8.05 -1.49
C GLU A 238 6.53 8.99 -0.65
N ILE A 239 5.20 8.90 -0.71
CA ILE A 239 4.29 9.68 0.14
C ILE A 239 4.02 8.94 1.44
N SER A 240 3.65 7.66 1.36
CA SER A 240 3.19 6.93 2.55
C SER A 240 4.32 6.52 3.50
N HIS A 241 5.56 6.38 2.99
CA HIS A 241 6.70 5.85 3.73
C HIS A 241 7.95 6.74 3.67
N TYR A 242 7.80 8.03 3.32
CA TYR A 242 8.88 9.00 3.35
C TYR A 242 9.63 8.93 4.69
N ARG A 243 10.93 8.67 4.66
CA ARG A 243 11.82 8.57 5.83
C ARG A 243 11.43 7.53 6.89
N ALA A 244 10.63 6.53 6.53
CA ALA A 244 10.37 5.41 7.42
C ALA A 244 11.66 4.57 7.61
N SER A 245 11.96 4.16 8.84
CA SER A 245 13.21 3.43 9.14
C SER A 245 13.21 1.98 8.67
N TRP A 246 12.03 1.43 8.39
CA TRP A 246 11.84 0.03 7.99
C TRP A 246 11.78 -0.19 6.47
N VAL A 247 11.86 0.88 5.67
CA VAL A 247 11.89 0.78 4.20
C VAL A 247 13.32 0.87 3.65
N GLY A 248 13.48 0.61 2.36
CA GLY A 248 14.78 0.69 1.68
C GLY A 248 15.43 2.07 1.76
N GLU A 249 16.75 2.11 1.63
CA GLU A 249 17.59 3.31 1.82
C GLU A 249 17.10 4.50 1.00
N TYR A 250 16.62 4.26 -0.22
CA TYR A 250 16.05 5.29 -1.10
C TYR A 250 14.96 6.12 -0.42
N LEU A 251 13.97 5.47 0.20
CA LEU A 251 12.85 6.13 0.86
C LEU A 251 13.25 6.69 2.24
N ARG A 252 14.10 5.95 2.95
CA ARG A 252 14.62 6.32 4.28
C ARG A 252 15.44 7.62 4.22
N ASP A 253 16.29 7.73 3.22
CA ASP A 253 17.31 8.79 3.11
C ASP A 253 16.90 9.89 2.10
N MET A 254 15.63 9.89 1.68
CA MET A 254 15.08 10.88 0.75
C MET A 254 15.18 12.29 1.35
N LYS A 255 15.92 13.17 0.65
CA LYS A 255 16.19 14.55 1.09
C LYS A 255 14.96 15.44 0.93
N ASP A 256 14.43 15.52 -0.29
CA ASP A 256 13.31 16.38 -0.61
C ASP A 256 11.98 15.75 -0.18
N PRO A 257 11.07 16.52 0.43
CA PRO A 257 9.76 16.02 0.77
C PRO A 257 8.94 15.70 -0.50
N PRO A 258 8.15 14.62 -0.48
CA PRO A 258 7.28 14.29 -1.60
C PRO A 258 6.15 15.33 -1.75
N GLN A 259 5.62 15.42 -2.97
CA GLN A 259 4.49 16.30 -3.31
C GLN A 259 3.33 15.47 -3.89
N TRP A 260 2.10 15.97 -3.76
CA TRP A 260 0.92 15.39 -4.38
C TRP A 260 -0.05 16.48 -4.87
N PRO A 261 -0.59 16.36 -6.10
CA PRO A 261 -0.18 15.41 -7.14
C PRO A 261 1.28 15.62 -7.54
N SER A 262 1.93 14.59 -8.08
CA SER A 262 3.32 14.68 -8.54
C SER A 262 3.42 14.39 -10.03
N VAL A 263 4.41 14.98 -10.70
CA VAL A 263 4.66 14.66 -12.11
C VAL A 263 5.18 13.24 -12.26
N LEU A 264 4.68 12.54 -13.27
CA LEU A 264 5.18 11.24 -13.69
C LEU A 264 6.20 11.46 -14.81
N ALA A 265 7.47 11.62 -14.45
CA ALA A 265 8.57 11.80 -15.40
C ALA A 265 9.07 10.43 -15.90
N THR A 266 8.25 9.75 -16.71
CA THR A 266 8.59 8.49 -17.38
C THR A 266 9.03 8.75 -18.81
N GLY A 267 9.97 7.95 -19.32
CA GLY A 267 10.53 8.15 -20.67
C GLY A 267 11.96 8.68 -20.67
N GLY A 268 12.74 8.36 -19.63
CA GLY A 268 14.17 8.67 -19.57
C GLY A 268 15.03 7.89 -20.56
N THR A 269 14.50 6.87 -21.24
CA THR A 269 15.23 6.15 -22.28
C THR A 269 15.03 6.86 -23.63
N ILE A 270 16.13 7.38 -24.18
CA ILE A 270 16.16 8.10 -25.45
C ILE A 270 16.73 7.16 -26.49
N PHE A 271 15.89 6.79 -27.46
CA PHE A 271 16.26 5.87 -28.52
C PHE A 271 16.79 6.61 -29.74
N TYR A 272 17.73 5.98 -30.44
CA TYR A 272 18.01 6.35 -31.82
C TYR A 272 16.75 6.06 -32.67
N PRO A 273 16.19 7.03 -33.41
CA PRO A 273 14.94 6.82 -34.16
C PRO A 273 14.99 5.68 -35.19
N GLY A 274 16.19 5.32 -35.67
CA GLY A 274 16.41 4.21 -36.60
C GLY A 274 16.61 2.85 -35.92
N LYS A 275 16.57 2.75 -34.59
CA LYS A 275 16.68 1.47 -33.88
C LYS A 275 15.46 0.59 -34.21
N ALA A 276 15.71 -0.67 -34.55
CA ALA A 276 14.64 -1.64 -34.81
C ALA A 276 13.89 -1.98 -33.51
N GLY A 277 12.58 -2.22 -33.63
CA GLY A 277 11.75 -2.72 -32.53
C GLY A 277 11.26 -1.67 -31.51
N ILE A 278 11.46 -0.38 -31.78
CA ILE A 278 10.89 0.71 -30.96
C ILE A 278 9.57 1.21 -31.56
N ARG A 279 8.64 1.64 -30.70
CA ARG A 279 7.32 2.16 -31.11
C ARG A 279 7.45 3.60 -31.63
N GLU A 280 6.52 4.04 -32.49
CA GLU A 280 6.55 5.40 -33.07
C GLU A 280 6.61 6.50 -32.02
N GLU A 281 5.83 6.37 -30.95
CA GLU A 281 5.81 7.31 -29.82
C GLU A 281 7.15 7.41 -29.05
N GLN A 282 8.08 6.47 -29.27
CA GLN A 282 9.41 6.45 -28.64
C GLN A 282 10.50 7.06 -29.54
N LYS A 283 10.17 7.32 -30.82
CA LYS A 283 11.09 7.93 -31.79
C LYS A 283 11.16 9.44 -31.68
N SER A 284 10.15 10.04 -31.04
CA SER A 284 10.11 11.46 -30.75
C SER A 284 11.25 11.85 -29.80
N PRO A 285 11.76 13.09 -29.90
CA PRO A 285 12.75 13.57 -28.97
C PRO A 285 12.15 13.74 -27.56
N THR A 286 13.02 13.70 -26.55
CA THR A 286 12.65 14.14 -25.20
C THR A 286 12.68 15.66 -25.16
N ILE A 287 11.61 16.29 -24.66
CA ILE A 287 11.42 17.74 -24.69
C ILE A 287 11.27 18.30 -23.27
N PHE A 288 12.04 19.33 -22.96
CA PHE A 288 11.88 20.17 -21.77
C PHE A 288 11.52 21.60 -22.20
N ARG A 289 10.24 21.96 -22.10
CA ARG A 289 9.77 23.33 -22.34
C ARG A 289 10.20 24.23 -21.20
N LEU A 290 10.59 25.46 -21.50
CA LEU A 290 11.08 26.42 -20.53
C LEU A 290 10.12 27.59 -20.40
N ALA A 291 9.88 28.03 -19.17
CA ALA A 291 9.07 29.21 -18.91
C ALA A 291 9.67 30.45 -19.63
N PRO A 292 8.85 31.34 -20.22
CA PRO A 292 9.35 32.52 -20.93
C PRO A 292 10.20 33.46 -20.07
N GLN A 293 10.02 33.43 -18.74
CA GLN A 293 10.71 34.29 -17.79
C GLN A 293 12.13 33.82 -17.45
N CYS A 294 12.58 32.65 -17.95
CA CYS A 294 13.85 32.05 -17.52
C CYS A 294 15.07 32.93 -17.79
N GLY A 295 15.09 33.71 -18.88
CA GLY A 295 16.32 34.37 -19.33
C GLY A 295 17.36 33.33 -19.79
N THR A 296 18.63 33.55 -19.45
CA THR A 296 19.68 32.53 -19.64
C THR A 296 19.61 31.47 -18.54
N GLY A 297 20.15 30.27 -18.81
CA GLY A 297 20.15 29.21 -17.82
C GLY A 297 21.27 28.20 -17.98
N LEU A 298 21.34 27.29 -17.03
CA LEU A 298 22.26 26.16 -17.02
C LEU A 298 21.43 24.89 -16.83
N PHE A 299 21.54 23.97 -17.79
CA PHE A 299 20.83 22.71 -17.79
C PHE A 299 21.81 21.58 -17.49
N ARG A 300 21.41 20.66 -16.61
CA ARG A 300 22.15 19.46 -16.25
C ARG A 300 21.32 18.22 -16.61
N ILE A 301 21.95 17.25 -17.24
CA ILE A 301 21.38 15.93 -17.51
C ILE A 301 22.29 14.86 -16.92
N ARG A 302 21.72 13.96 -16.13
CA ARG A 302 22.46 12.82 -15.59
C ARG A 302 22.26 11.57 -16.45
N ILE A 303 23.29 11.22 -17.20
CA ILE A 303 23.35 10.01 -18.03
C ILE A 303 23.50 8.80 -17.12
N ARG A 304 22.57 7.86 -17.22
CA ARG A 304 22.55 6.63 -16.43
C ARG A 304 23.20 5.47 -17.16
N GLN A 305 22.72 5.11 -18.35
CA GLN A 305 23.17 3.93 -19.06
C GLN A 305 23.26 4.21 -20.56
N VAL A 306 24.24 3.62 -21.23
CA VAL A 306 24.39 3.73 -22.68
C VAL A 306 24.54 2.33 -23.25
N SER A 307 23.85 2.03 -24.35
CA SER A 307 23.97 0.76 -25.07
C SER A 307 24.80 0.90 -26.33
N SER A 308 25.75 -0.02 -26.53
CA SER A 308 26.61 -0.18 -27.71
C SER A 308 27.40 1.07 -28.09
N PHE A 309 26.73 2.07 -28.66
CA PHE A 309 27.16 3.45 -28.73
C PHE A 309 25.93 4.36 -28.88
N ALA A 310 26.03 5.62 -28.48
CA ALA A 310 25.00 6.62 -28.71
C ALA A 310 25.61 8.02 -28.88
N ARG A 311 25.24 8.73 -29.94
CA ARG A 311 25.53 10.16 -30.10
C ARG A 311 24.40 10.98 -29.52
N PHE A 312 24.63 11.54 -28.34
CA PHE A 312 23.68 12.36 -27.61
C PHE A 312 23.81 13.82 -28.01
N VAL A 313 22.69 14.45 -28.35
CA VAL A 313 22.63 15.85 -28.71
C VAL A 313 21.54 16.55 -27.91
N ALA A 314 21.87 17.71 -27.34
CA ALA A 314 20.91 18.65 -26.77
C ALA A 314 20.84 19.90 -27.63
N GLU A 315 19.63 20.36 -27.95
CA GLU A 315 19.38 21.47 -28.87
C GLU A 315 18.43 22.50 -28.25
N ALA A 316 18.67 23.78 -28.49
CA ALA A 316 17.72 24.84 -28.18
C ALA A 316 16.68 24.94 -29.28
N VAL A 317 15.42 25.08 -28.88
CA VAL A 317 14.26 25.21 -29.75
C VAL A 317 13.52 26.50 -29.42
N ASN A 318 13.14 27.25 -30.45
CA ASN A 318 12.36 28.49 -30.29
C ASN A 318 10.85 28.22 -30.15
N ALA A 319 10.06 29.28 -29.94
CA ALA A 319 8.61 29.17 -29.76
C ALA A 319 7.88 28.58 -30.98
N ASP A 320 8.45 28.70 -32.18
CA ASP A 320 7.92 28.13 -33.43
C ASP A 320 8.28 26.64 -33.62
N GLY A 321 9.01 26.03 -32.67
CA GLY A 321 9.43 24.63 -32.74
C GLY A 321 10.66 24.40 -33.63
N LYS A 322 11.39 25.45 -34.04
CA LYS A 322 12.62 25.32 -34.83
C LYS A 322 13.84 25.23 -33.94
N VAL A 323 14.74 24.30 -34.26
CA VAL A 323 16.07 24.23 -33.64
C VAL A 323 16.86 25.49 -34.01
N THR A 324 17.38 26.18 -33.01
CA THR A 324 18.16 27.42 -33.18
C THR A 324 19.65 27.21 -32.96
N SER A 325 20.05 26.28 -32.10
CA SER A 325 21.45 25.97 -31.83
C SER A 325 21.64 24.61 -31.16
N THR A 326 22.81 24.01 -31.35
CA THR A 326 23.26 22.84 -30.59
C THR A 326 23.87 23.32 -29.27
N LEU A 327 23.37 22.81 -28.15
CA LEU A 327 23.83 23.13 -26.79
C LEU A 327 24.89 22.14 -26.29
N PHE A 328 24.77 20.89 -26.72
CA PHE A 328 25.65 19.80 -26.35
C PHE A 328 25.64 18.74 -27.45
N ASP A 329 26.81 18.17 -27.77
CA ASP A 329 26.95 17.06 -28.71
C ASP A 329 28.10 16.18 -28.26
N ARG A 330 27.80 14.93 -27.92
CA ARG A 330 28.80 13.97 -27.46
C ARG A 330 28.46 12.56 -27.89
N GLU A 331 29.49 11.82 -28.26
CA GLU A 331 29.41 10.39 -28.49
C GLU A 331 29.82 9.62 -27.23
N TYR A 332 29.00 8.64 -26.86
CA TYR A 332 29.28 7.67 -25.80
C TYR A 332 29.50 6.29 -26.42
N ARG A 333 30.60 5.63 -26.02
CA ARG A 333 30.96 4.28 -26.44
C ARG A 333 31.28 3.41 -25.22
N PRO A 334 30.29 2.69 -24.67
CA PRO A 334 30.52 1.60 -23.74
C PRO A 334 31.54 0.60 -24.26
N GLY A 335 32.30 0.01 -23.36
CA GLY A 335 33.27 -1.02 -23.71
C GLY A 335 33.76 -1.79 -22.49
N PRO A 336 34.65 -2.77 -22.69
CA PRO A 336 35.32 -3.40 -21.57
C PRO A 336 36.29 -2.41 -20.91
N GLY A 337 36.60 -2.63 -19.63
CA GLY A 337 37.65 -1.89 -18.92
C GLY A 337 37.17 -0.60 -18.27
N THR A 338 38.03 0.43 -18.28
CA THR A 338 37.80 1.71 -17.61
C THR A 338 37.37 2.79 -18.59
N GLY A 339 36.53 3.72 -18.13
CA GLY A 339 36.01 4.83 -18.93
C GLY A 339 35.19 5.76 -18.05
N ASP A 340 34.29 6.53 -18.65
CA ASP A 340 33.35 7.41 -17.95
C ASP A 340 32.23 6.65 -17.19
N TRP A 341 32.27 5.32 -17.20
CA TRP A 341 31.30 4.44 -16.56
C TRP A 341 31.75 3.94 -15.20
N THR A 342 30.79 3.73 -14.30
CA THR A 342 30.98 3.12 -12.99
C THR A 342 30.83 1.60 -13.02
N GLU A 343 30.08 1.07 -13.99
CA GLU A 343 29.82 -0.37 -14.10
C GLU A 343 29.88 -0.83 -15.56
N VAL A 344 30.54 -1.97 -15.79
CA VAL A 344 30.60 -2.64 -17.09
C VAL A 344 29.53 -3.72 -17.15
N ILE A 345 28.64 -3.65 -18.15
CA ILE A 345 27.59 -4.65 -18.36
C ILE A 345 27.76 -5.23 -19.76
N HIS A 346 28.18 -6.48 -19.84
CA HIS A 346 28.24 -7.21 -21.11
C HIS A 346 26.92 -7.95 -21.37
N LYS A 347 26.38 -7.78 -22.58
CA LYS A 347 25.17 -8.45 -23.05
C LYS A 347 25.52 -9.43 -24.18
N PRO A 348 25.87 -10.69 -23.85
CA PRO A 348 26.29 -11.68 -24.85
C PRO A 348 25.21 -11.95 -25.90
N GLU A 349 23.93 -11.85 -25.53
CA GLU A 349 22.78 -12.05 -26.43
C GLU A 349 22.73 -11.04 -27.60
N TRP A 350 23.33 -9.86 -27.41
CA TRP A 350 23.41 -8.80 -28.44
C TRP A 350 24.85 -8.48 -28.83
N ASN A 351 25.82 -9.22 -28.30
CA ASN A 351 27.25 -8.98 -28.48
C ASN A 351 27.64 -7.49 -28.29
N CYS A 352 27.14 -6.88 -27.23
CA CYS A 352 27.38 -5.46 -26.96
C CYS A 352 27.57 -5.16 -25.46
N PHE A 353 28.03 -3.94 -25.18
CA PHE A 353 28.16 -3.40 -23.82
C PHE A 353 27.04 -2.39 -23.53
N GLN A 354 26.51 -2.43 -22.31
CA GLN A 354 25.46 -1.54 -21.82
C GLN A 354 25.86 -0.89 -20.48
N ASN A 355 27.01 -0.22 -20.47
CA ASN A 355 27.65 0.27 -19.24
C ASN A 355 26.83 1.36 -18.53
N ILE A 356 26.97 1.44 -17.20
CA ILE A 356 26.32 2.42 -16.33
C ILE A 356 27.28 3.59 -16.05
N TYR A 357 26.83 4.83 -16.25
CA TYR A 357 27.63 6.04 -16.22
C TYR A 357 27.43 6.88 -14.96
N HIS A 358 26.18 7.14 -14.55
CA HIS A 358 25.86 8.09 -13.47
C HIS A 358 26.58 9.45 -13.63
N LYS A 359 26.64 9.95 -14.86
CA LYS A 359 27.47 11.12 -15.24
C LYS A 359 26.61 12.34 -15.51
N ASP A 360 26.93 13.46 -14.85
CA ASP A 360 26.30 14.74 -15.13
C ASP A 360 26.96 15.41 -16.35
N GLU A 361 26.13 15.78 -17.33
CA GLU A 361 26.50 16.66 -18.43
C GLU A 361 25.79 17.99 -18.24
N THR A 362 26.51 19.09 -18.39
CA THR A 362 25.99 20.43 -18.12
C THR A 362 26.24 21.34 -19.32
N PHE A 363 25.23 22.09 -19.73
CA PHE A 363 25.30 23.00 -20.88
C PHE A 363 24.49 24.27 -20.65
N SER A 364 24.96 25.37 -21.26
CA SER A 364 24.32 26.68 -21.14
C SER A 364 23.12 26.78 -22.08
N VAL A 365 22.03 27.39 -21.60
CA VAL A 365 20.80 27.63 -22.34
C VAL A 365 20.68 29.12 -22.64
N PRO A 366 20.67 29.54 -23.92
CA PRO A 366 20.53 30.94 -24.29
C PRO A 366 19.16 31.52 -23.93
N ALA A 367 19.11 32.84 -23.67
CA ALA A 367 17.86 33.55 -23.49
C ALA A 367 16.97 33.44 -24.74
N GLY A 368 15.66 33.34 -24.53
CA GLY A 368 14.68 33.14 -25.61
C GLY A 368 14.53 31.69 -26.08
N THR A 369 15.26 30.73 -25.49
CA THR A 369 15.01 29.31 -25.71
C THR A 369 13.66 28.92 -25.13
N ALA A 370 12.75 28.43 -25.97
CA ALA A 370 11.42 27.99 -25.54
C ALA A 370 11.41 26.52 -25.09
N ALA A 371 12.32 25.69 -25.61
CA ALA A 371 12.53 24.33 -25.14
C ALA A 371 13.95 23.83 -25.37
N VAL A 372 14.39 22.89 -24.53
CA VAL A 372 15.56 22.05 -24.77
C VAL A 372 15.09 20.70 -25.27
N GLN A 373 15.60 20.28 -26.42
CA GLN A 373 15.30 19.00 -27.04
C GLN A 373 16.50 18.07 -26.90
N LEU A 374 16.28 16.84 -26.43
CA LEU A 374 17.30 15.81 -26.31
C LEU A 374 17.08 14.69 -27.33
N ARG A 375 18.16 14.26 -27.97
CA ARG A 375 18.14 13.22 -29.01
C ARG A 375 19.32 12.27 -28.91
N VAL A 376 19.11 11.04 -29.34
CA VAL A 376 20.17 10.17 -29.84
C VAL A 376 20.13 10.24 -31.36
N THR A 377 21.11 10.89 -31.98
CA THR A 377 21.13 11.14 -33.43
C THR A 377 21.75 10.00 -34.23
N SER A 378 22.56 9.17 -33.58
CA SER A 378 23.06 7.90 -34.14
C SER A 378 23.39 6.92 -33.02
N GLY A 379 23.39 5.62 -33.35
CA GLY A 379 23.70 4.55 -32.40
C GLY A 379 22.49 3.74 -32.00
N ASP A 380 22.42 3.38 -30.72
CA ASP A 380 21.39 2.49 -30.19
C ASP A 380 20.42 3.27 -29.28
N TRP A 381 20.77 3.43 -28.01
CA TRP A 381 20.00 4.22 -27.04
C TRP A 381 20.86 4.59 -25.85
N LEU A 382 20.42 5.60 -25.11
CA LEU A 382 20.91 5.89 -23.77
C LEU A 382 19.73 6.20 -22.85
N SER A 383 19.96 6.14 -21.54
CA SER A 383 18.99 6.56 -20.54
C SER A 383 19.52 7.68 -19.65
N ILE A 384 18.61 8.54 -19.23
CA ILE A 384 18.80 9.57 -18.23
C ILE A 384 18.03 9.21 -16.96
N GLU A 385 18.57 9.59 -15.81
CA GLU A 385 17.94 9.36 -14.49
C GLU A 385 17.57 10.66 -13.78
N GLU A 386 18.08 11.79 -14.24
CA GLU A 386 17.85 13.09 -13.60
C GLU A 386 18.02 14.24 -14.60
N ALA A 387 17.20 15.28 -14.45
CA ALA A 387 17.35 16.57 -15.12
C ALA A 387 17.34 17.69 -14.08
N GLY A 388 18.32 18.59 -14.16
CA GLY A 388 18.43 19.79 -13.34
C GLY A 388 18.37 21.04 -14.20
N PHE A 389 17.64 22.06 -13.76
CA PHE A 389 17.65 23.35 -14.44
C PHE A 389 17.64 24.51 -13.46
N ARG A 390 18.46 25.51 -13.75
CA ARG A 390 18.43 26.84 -13.12
C ARG A 390 18.54 27.91 -14.18
N CYS A 391 17.99 29.07 -13.89
CA CYS A 391 17.96 30.20 -14.81
C CYS A 391 18.02 31.53 -14.06
N ASP A 392 18.11 32.65 -14.78
CA ASP A 392 18.22 33.97 -14.17
C ASP A 392 17.04 34.27 -13.21
N ALA A 393 15.83 33.81 -13.56
CA ALA A 393 14.64 33.97 -12.72
C ALA A 393 14.56 32.98 -11.54
N VAL A 394 15.25 31.84 -11.63
CA VAL A 394 15.30 30.82 -10.57
C VAL A 394 16.75 30.34 -10.42
N PRO A 395 17.57 31.03 -9.60
CA PRO A 395 19.00 30.73 -9.48
C PRO A 395 19.32 29.39 -8.83
N GLN A 396 18.38 28.84 -8.04
CA GLN A 396 18.50 27.52 -7.43
C GLN A 396 18.15 26.43 -8.44
N GLU A 397 18.97 25.39 -8.53
CA GLU A 397 18.70 24.25 -9.41
C GLU A 397 17.43 23.52 -8.95
N THR A 398 16.49 23.37 -9.87
CA THR A 398 15.31 22.55 -9.69
C THR A 398 15.54 21.21 -10.36
N VAL A 399 15.47 20.14 -9.58
CA VAL A 399 15.82 18.79 -10.00
C VAL A 399 14.57 17.93 -10.19
N GLN A 400 14.54 17.17 -11.28
CA GLN A 400 13.54 16.14 -11.55
C GLN A 400 14.23 14.79 -11.75
N LYS A 401 13.83 13.80 -10.94
CA LYS A 401 14.20 12.40 -11.17
C LYS A 401 13.34 11.82 -12.29
N ILE A 402 13.95 11.00 -13.14
CA ILE A 402 13.33 10.48 -14.36
C ILE A 402 13.44 8.96 -14.37
N SER A 403 12.32 8.28 -14.61
CA SER A 403 12.30 6.82 -14.80
C SER A 403 12.62 6.45 -16.24
N SER A 404 13.52 5.48 -16.41
CA SER A 404 13.97 4.98 -17.72
C SER A 404 13.24 3.70 -18.14
N ASP A 405 11.92 3.66 -17.97
CA ASP A 405 11.12 2.49 -18.32
C ASP A 405 11.15 2.25 -19.84
N TRP A 406 11.51 1.03 -20.25
CA TRP A 406 11.73 0.66 -21.66
C TRP A 406 10.50 0.91 -22.54
N ASN A 407 9.30 0.75 -21.97
CA ASN A 407 8.02 0.86 -22.67
C ASN A 407 7.35 2.22 -22.47
N SER A 408 8.07 3.24 -22.03
CA SER A 408 7.52 4.59 -21.96
C SER A 408 7.60 5.30 -23.32
N PRO A 409 6.62 6.16 -23.65
CA PRO A 409 6.77 7.07 -24.78
C PRO A 409 7.90 8.07 -24.54
N ALA A 410 8.29 8.81 -25.58
CA ALA A 410 9.20 9.94 -25.42
C ALA A 410 8.62 10.96 -24.44
N MET A 411 9.46 11.48 -23.56
CA MET A 411 9.03 12.34 -22.47
C MET A 411 8.89 13.80 -22.91
N GLU A 412 7.82 14.46 -22.47
CA GLU A 412 7.67 15.92 -22.55
C GLU A 412 7.37 16.50 -21.16
N MET A 413 8.16 17.49 -20.75
CA MET A 413 8.02 18.21 -19.49
C MET A 413 8.10 19.72 -19.70
N ALA A 414 7.55 20.48 -18.76
CA ALA A 414 7.66 21.93 -18.72
C ALA A 414 8.30 22.39 -17.41
N PHE A 415 9.29 23.26 -17.50
CA PHE A 415 9.80 24.01 -16.36
C PHE A 415 8.92 25.25 -16.17
N CYS A 416 8.25 25.34 -15.03
CA CYS A 416 7.34 26.40 -14.67
C CYS A 416 7.90 27.24 -13.53
N ILE A 417 7.53 28.52 -13.49
CA ILE A 417 7.92 29.45 -12.43
C ILE A 417 6.67 29.98 -11.75
N GLN A 418 6.56 29.79 -10.44
CA GLN A 418 5.48 30.33 -9.62
C GLN A 418 6.04 30.89 -8.32
N ASN A 419 5.63 32.10 -7.96
CA ASN A 419 6.07 32.80 -6.74
C ASN A 419 7.60 32.82 -6.56
N GLY A 420 8.35 33.01 -7.67
CA GLY A 420 9.81 33.05 -7.67
C GLY A 420 10.50 31.69 -7.45
N ARG A 421 9.76 30.56 -7.54
CA ARG A 421 10.30 29.20 -7.46
C ARG A 421 10.07 28.46 -8.77
N GLY A 422 11.07 27.68 -9.16
CA GLY A 422 10.98 26.74 -10.29
C GLY A 422 10.40 25.41 -9.86
N PHE A 423 9.63 24.78 -10.74
CA PHE A 423 9.18 23.40 -10.60
C PHE A 423 8.98 22.77 -11.98
N TRP A 424 9.07 21.44 -12.01
CA TRP A 424 8.76 20.67 -13.22
C TRP A 424 7.29 20.31 -13.23
N ASP A 425 6.65 20.44 -14.40
CA ASP A 425 5.31 19.96 -14.70
C ASP A 425 5.35 19.00 -15.90
N GLY A 426 4.34 18.15 -16.04
CA GLY A 426 4.26 17.17 -17.13
C GLY A 426 2.82 16.78 -17.44
N LEU A 427 2.62 16.19 -18.62
CA LEU A 427 1.31 15.72 -19.08
C LEU A 427 0.78 14.58 -18.21
N GLU A 428 1.66 13.68 -17.79
CA GLU A 428 1.32 12.57 -16.91
C GLU A 428 1.60 12.94 -15.46
N LYS A 429 0.60 12.70 -14.60
CA LYS A 429 0.68 12.98 -13.17
C LYS A 429 0.29 11.74 -12.39
N ARG A 430 0.97 11.52 -11.26
CA ARG A 430 0.42 10.71 -10.17
C ARG A 430 -0.58 11.58 -9.43
N ASP A 431 -1.85 11.34 -9.72
CA ASP A 431 -3.04 12.01 -9.20
C ASP A 431 -4.18 10.99 -8.98
N ALA A 432 -5.40 11.47 -8.68
CA ALA A 432 -6.58 10.61 -8.57
C ALA A 432 -6.83 9.69 -9.78
N LYS A 433 -6.59 10.15 -11.02
CA LYS A 433 -6.83 9.36 -12.24
C LYS A 433 -5.80 8.25 -12.36
N TRP A 434 -4.52 8.58 -12.11
CA TRP A 434 -3.46 7.60 -12.06
C TRP A 434 -3.71 6.55 -10.97
N HIS A 435 -4.14 6.97 -9.77
CA HIS A 435 -4.47 6.04 -8.71
C HIS A 435 -5.63 5.11 -9.10
N TRP A 436 -6.69 5.64 -9.71
CA TRP A 436 -7.80 4.83 -10.21
C TRP A 436 -7.32 3.76 -11.20
N LYS A 437 -6.60 4.18 -12.24
CA LYS A 437 -6.12 3.29 -13.30
C LYS A 437 -5.21 2.18 -12.77
N ASN A 438 -4.31 2.50 -11.84
CA ASN A 438 -3.25 1.57 -11.42
C ASN A 438 -3.63 0.73 -10.19
N TYR A 439 -4.50 1.22 -9.31
CA TYR A 439 -4.77 0.56 -8.01
C TYR A 439 -6.24 0.30 -7.73
N VAL A 440 -7.18 0.90 -8.48
CA VAL A 440 -8.61 0.61 -8.34
C VAL A 440 -9.10 -0.30 -9.45
N GLU A 441 -8.83 0.06 -10.70
CA GLU A 441 -9.33 -0.65 -11.88
C GLU A 441 -8.92 -2.14 -11.94
N PRO A 442 -7.68 -2.55 -11.62
CA PRO A 442 -7.33 -3.97 -11.57
C PRO A 442 -8.21 -4.76 -10.59
N TRP A 443 -8.54 -4.16 -9.45
CA TRP A 443 -9.36 -4.75 -8.40
C TRP A 443 -10.86 -4.72 -8.72
N LYS A 444 -11.34 -3.77 -9.53
CA LYS A 444 -12.71 -3.82 -10.08
C LYS A 444 -12.95 -5.09 -10.90
N GLN A 445 -11.90 -5.66 -11.50
CA GLN A 445 -12.01 -6.95 -12.19
C GLN A 445 -12.28 -8.11 -11.22
N TRP A 446 -11.89 -8.03 -9.95
CA TRP A 446 -12.17 -9.06 -8.95
C TRP A 446 -13.62 -9.03 -8.47
N GLU A 447 -14.30 -7.88 -8.51
CA GLU A 447 -15.67 -7.73 -7.98
C GLU A 447 -16.74 -8.61 -8.65
N ARG A 448 -16.44 -9.19 -9.82
CA ARG A 448 -17.29 -10.24 -10.42
C ARG A 448 -17.33 -11.52 -9.58
N PHE A 449 -16.36 -11.73 -8.70
CA PHE A 449 -16.21 -12.91 -7.86
C PHE A 449 -16.52 -12.61 -6.40
N GLY A 450 -15.82 -11.63 -5.80
CA GLY A 450 -15.89 -11.34 -4.36
C GLY A 450 -15.84 -9.85 -4.06
N GLY A 451 -16.15 -9.47 -2.82
CA GLY A 451 -16.05 -8.09 -2.36
C GLY A 451 -14.59 -7.63 -2.24
N VAL A 452 -14.41 -6.30 -2.28
CA VAL A 452 -13.11 -5.63 -2.10
C VAL A 452 -13.19 -4.64 -0.94
N MET A 453 -12.12 -4.57 -0.15
CA MET A 453 -11.88 -3.47 0.78
C MET A 453 -10.42 -3.04 0.74
N VAL A 454 -10.11 -1.86 1.27
CA VAL A 454 -8.74 -1.40 1.52
C VAL A 454 -8.37 -1.78 2.95
N GLY A 455 -7.63 -2.88 3.11
CA GLY A 455 -7.30 -3.42 4.44
C GLY A 455 -6.39 -2.53 5.27
N GLU A 456 -5.52 -1.79 4.58
CA GLU A 456 -4.61 -0.83 5.20
C GLU A 456 -4.29 0.34 4.28
N PHE A 457 -4.14 1.53 4.87
CA PHE A 457 -3.59 2.71 4.23
C PHE A 457 -3.12 3.70 5.30
N GLY A 458 -2.40 4.73 4.88
CA GLY A 458 -1.93 5.80 5.74
C GLY A 458 -0.58 6.32 5.26
N ALA A 459 -0.13 7.42 5.86
CA ALA A 459 1.19 7.97 5.61
C ALA A 459 1.95 8.16 6.91
N TYR A 460 3.23 7.83 6.89
CA TYR A 460 4.14 8.04 8.01
C TYR A 460 4.24 9.53 8.34
N ASN A 461 4.60 9.84 9.59
CA ASN A 461 4.49 11.17 10.16
C ASN A 461 5.57 12.17 9.71
N GLN A 462 6.44 11.76 8.79
CA GLN A 462 7.50 12.61 8.23
C GLN A 462 7.07 13.34 6.95
N THR A 463 6.04 12.83 6.26
CA THR A 463 5.52 13.45 5.04
C THR A 463 4.77 14.73 5.39
N PRO A 464 5.00 15.87 4.69
CA PRO A 464 4.28 17.12 4.95
C PRO A 464 2.76 16.91 4.97
N HIS A 465 2.10 17.46 5.98
CA HIS A 465 0.71 17.17 6.26
C HIS A 465 -0.23 17.58 5.12
N GLU A 466 -0.01 18.74 4.51
CA GLU A 466 -0.82 19.20 3.36
C GLU A 466 -0.70 18.24 2.16
N THR A 467 0.49 17.68 1.90
CA THR A 467 0.68 16.62 0.89
C THR A 467 -0.14 15.37 1.25
N VAL A 468 -0.11 14.94 2.52
CA VAL A 468 -0.87 13.77 2.98
C VAL A 468 -2.38 13.98 2.82
N LEU A 469 -2.91 15.15 3.21
CA LEU A 469 -4.34 15.43 3.09
C LEU A 469 -4.81 15.46 1.63
N ALA A 470 -4.04 16.07 0.73
CA ALA A 470 -4.36 16.07 -0.70
C ALA A 470 -4.35 14.65 -1.28
N TRP A 471 -3.33 13.85 -0.95
CA TRP A 471 -3.21 12.45 -1.38
C TRP A 471 -4.35 11.57 -0.85
N LEU A 472 -4.64 11.64 0.46
CA LEU A 472 -5.72 10.90 1.08
C LEU A 472 -7.08 11.24 0.46
N ARG A 473 -7.35 12.52 0.18
CA ARG A 473 -8.60 12.95 -0.47
C ARG A 473 -8.80 12.27 -1.82
N ASP A 474 -7.77 12.21 -2.65
CA ASP A 474 -7.84 11.56 -3.97
C ASP A 474 -8.06 10.04 -3.85
N LEU A 475 -7.36 9.40 -2.91
CA LEU A 475 -7.47 7.95 -2.69
C LEU A 475 -8.87 7.59 -2.19
N MET A 476 -9.33 8.29 -1.16
CA MET A 476 -10.63 8.04 -0.53
C MET A 476 -11.80 8.41 -1.44
N SER A 477 -11.68 9.45 -2.27
CA SER A 477 -12.66 9.76 -3.31
C SER A 477 -12.82 8.63 -4.31
N ASN A 478 -11.70 8.05 -4.76
CA ASN A 478 -11.70 6.88 -5.62
C ASN A 478 -12.32 5.66 -4.95
N TRP A 479 -11.98 5.37 -3.69
CA TRP A 479 -12.56 4.23 -2.95
C TRP A 479 -14.06 4.42 -2.69
N LYS A 480 -14.50 5.64 -2.37
CA LYS A 480 -15.92 5.99 -2.25
C LYS A 480 -16.66 5.77 -3.57
N LYS A 481 -16.08 6.21 -4.70
CA LYS A 481 -16.61 5.95 -6.05
C LYS A 481 -16.64 4.46 -6.38
N ALA A 482 -15.64 3.70 -5.94
CA ALA A 482 -15.57 2.25 -6.15
C ALA A 482 -16.57 1.47 -5.28
N GLY A 483 -17.05 2.08 -4.19
CA GLY A 483 -17.95 1.45 -3.20
C GLY A 483 -17.21 0.71 -2.10
N TRP A 484 -15.93 0.98 -1.88
CA TRP A 484 -15.08 0.23 -0.96
C TRP A 484 -15.06 0.83 0.45
N GLY A 485 -14.91 -0.07 1.42
CA GLY A 485 -14.47 0.26 2.78
C GLY A 485 -12.96 0.37 2.88
N TRP A 486 -12.48 0.88 4.01
CA TRP A 486 -11.06 1.10 4.30
C TRP A 486 -10.76 0.98 5.79
N ALA A 487 -9.50 0.66 6.13
CA ALA A 487 -9.00 0.75 7.48
C ALA A 487 -7.63 1.45 7.52
N MET A 488 -7.53 2.58 8.22
CA MET A 488 -6.27 3.30 8.38
C MET A 488 -5.33 2.50 9.28
N TRP A 489 -4.02 2.52 9.01
CA TRP A 489 -3.05 1.65 9.70
C TRP A 489 -2.96 1.88 11.20
N ASN A 490 -3.18 3.10 11.69
CA ASN A 490 -3.25 3.34 13.12
C ASN A 490 -4.49 4.17 13.45
N PHE A 491 -5.16 3.84 14.56
CA PHE A 491 -5.96 4.85 15.25
C PHE A 491 -5.02 5.79 16.02
N ARG A 492 -4.26 5.22 16.97
CA ARG A 492 -3.15 5.87 17.69
C ARG A 492 -1.81 5.46 17.10
N GLY A 493 -1.00 6.42 16.67
CA GLY A 493 0.36 6.18 16.18
C GLY A 493 0.68 6.91 14.88
N SER A 494 1.89 6.70 14.38
CA SER A 494 2.52 7.54 13.36
C SER A 494 1.83 7.56 11.99
N LEU A 495 0.99 6.57 11.67
CA LEU A 495 0.19 6.54 10.43
C LEU A 495 -1.29 6.86 10.70
N GLY A 496 -1.62 7.27 11.92
CA GLY A 496 -2.99 7.49 12.38
C GLY A 496 -3.36 8.95 12.57
N VAL A 497 -4.54 9.13 13.16
CA VAL A 497 -5.15 10.44 13.44
C VAL A 497 -4.97 10.88 14.90
N MET A 498 -4.71 9.95 15.81
CA MET A 498 -4.43 10.21 17.21
C MET A 498 -2.94 9.99 17.49
N GLU A 499 -2.33 10.88 18.27
CA GLU A 499 -0.93 10.73 18.74
C GLU A 499 0.07 10.42 17.61
N SER A 500 -0.13 11.03 16.43
CA SER A 500 0.65 10.70 15.24
C SER A 500 2.07 11.29 15.23
N GLY A 501 2.32 12.30 16.06
CA GLY A 501 3.65 12.91 16.22
C GLY A 501 4.16 13.64 14.97
N ARG A 502 3.27 14.08 14.09
CA ARG A 502 3.59 14.97 12.97
C ARG A 502 4.03 16.32 13.51
N SER A 503 5.15 16.84 13.01
CA SER A 503 5.74 18.09 13.50
C SER A 503 5.03 19.35 12.99
N ASP A 504 4.27 19.22 11.90
CA ASP A 504 3.58 20.30 11.19
C ASP A 504 2.05 20.30 11.40
N VAL A 505 1.57 19.54 12.39
CA VAL A 505 0.14 19.47 12.76
C VAL A 505 -0.13 20.26 14.04
N GLN A 506 -1.15 21.13 13.97
CA GLN A 506 -1.76 21.72 15.16
C GLN A 506 -2.82 20.76 15.71
N TYR A 507 -2.46 20.01 16.73
CA TYR A 507 -3.35 19.05 17.37
C TYR A 507 -4.40 19.72 18.26
N VAL A 508 -5.59 19.13 18.31
CA VAL A 508 -6.62 19.46 19.29
C VAL A 508 -6.67 18.40 20.39
N ASN A 509 -7.02 18.80 21.62
CA ASN A 509 -7.26 17.84 22.70
C ASN A 509 -8.64 17.19 22.52
N TRP A 510 -8.68 15.88 22.38
CA TRP A 510 -9.88 15.07 22.31
C TRP A 510 -9.80 13.96 23.37
N HIS A 511 -10.58 14.09 24.46
CA HIS A 511 -10.55 13.17 25.61
C HIS A 511 -9.14 12.90 26.18
N GLY A 512 -8.28 13.91 26.21
CA GLY A 512 -6.91 13.80 26.72
C GLY A 512 -5.88 13.31 25.69
N LEU A 513 -6.31 13.03 24.46
CA LEU A 513 -5.43 12.65 23.34
C LEU A 513 -5.24 13.80 22.36
N LYS A 514 -4.10 13.83 21.70
CA LYS A 514 -3.79 14.73 20.58
C LYS A 514 -4.42 14.19 19.30
N MET A 515 -5.46 14.86 18.81
CA MET A 515 -6.14 14.53 17.57
C MET A 515 -5.75 15.49 16.44
N ASP A 516 -5.42 14.91 15.28
CA ASP A 516 -5.34 15.64 14.03
C ASP A 516 -6.75 15.92 13.50
N ARG A 517 -7.30 17.10 13.81
CA ARG A 517 -8.68 17.47 13.44
C ARG A 517 -8.87 17.50 11.92
N LYS A 518 -7.90 18.02 11.16
CA LYS A 518 -8.00 18.12 9.70
C LYS A 518 -8.06 16.73 9.06
N MET A 519 -7.20 15.81 9.49
CA MET A 519 -7.23 14.43 8.99
C MET A 519 -8.50 13.71 9.44
N MET A 520 -8.96 13.91 10.67
CA MET A 520 -10.22 13.34 11.15
C MET A 520 -11.44 13.82 10.34
N ASP A 521 -11.54 15.12 10.05
CA ASP A 521 -12.60 15.69 9.21
C ASP A 521 -12.61 15.05 7.82
N LEU A 522 -11.42 14.91 7.22
CA LEU A 522 -11.26 14.25 5.95
C LEU A 522 -11.75 12.79 6.01
N LEU A 523 -11.38 12.04 7.06
CA LEU A 523 -11.83 10.66 7.22
C LEU A 523 -13.36 10.54 7.35
N GLN A 524 -13.99 11.48 8.04
CA GLN A 524 -15.45 11.48 8.24
C GLN A 524 -16.24 11.87 6.98
N GLU A 525 -15.62 12.64 6.06
CA GLU A 525 -16.21 13.06 4.78
C GLU A 525 -16.45 11.89 3.80
N PHE A 526 -15.61 10.85 3.86
CA PHE A 526 -15.60 9.73 2.92
C PHE A 526 -16.17 8.44 3.51
#